data_AF-A0A0G0JGK0-F1
#
_entry.id   AF-A0A0G0JGK0-F1
#
_cell.length_a   1.000
_cell.length_b   1.000
_cell.length_c   1.000
_cell.angle_alpha   90.00
_cell.angle_beta   90.00
_cell.angle_gamma   90.00
#
_symmetry.space_group_name_H-M   'P 1'
#
loop_
_entity.id
_entity.type
_entity.pdbx_description
1 polymer ?
#
loop_
_entity_poly.entity_id
_entity_poly.type
_entity_poly.pdbx_seq_one_letter_code
_entity_poly.pdbx_strand_id
1 'polypeptide(L)' 'MPHTKETCLQSLDEMAEKGSDLLGSVWFGCDMGDHTGYALLDADDEHEVKDMLPNPMINTARVVEVKRHTPEEVRAMHQM' A
#
# COMPACT_ATOMS: atom_id res chain seq x y z
N MET A 1 -14.14 0.06 -4.40
CA MET A 1 -14.90 -0.13 -5.65
C MET A 1 -14.01 -0.95 -6.56
N PRO A 2 -14.44 -2.10 -7.09
CA PRO A 2 -13.64 -2.82 -8.09
C PRO A 2 -13.44 -1.88 -9.29
N HIS A 3 -12.19 -1.73 -9.73
CA HIS A 3 -11.83 -0.93 -10.90
C HIS A 3 -12.16 -1.70 -12.19
N THR A 4 -12.23 -1.01 -13.34
CA THR A 4 -12.35 -1.70 -14.64
C THR A 4 -11.02 -2.35 -15.02
N LYS A 5 -11.05 -3.30 -15.97
CA LYS A 5 -9.82 -3.90 -16.52
C LYS A 5 -8.86 -2.84 -17.09
N GLU A 6 -9.39 -1.82 -17.75
CA GLU A 6 -8.58 -0.73 -18.31
C GLU A 6 -7.91 0.07 -17.20
N THR A 7 -8.62 0.44 -16.14
CA THR A 7 -8.04 1.13 -14.98
C THR A 7 -7.01 0.26 -14.25
N CYS A 8 -7.22 -1.06 -14.19
CA CYS A 8 -6.24 -2.01 -13.65
C CYS A 8 -4.92 -1.92 -14.41
N LEU A 9 -4.98 -2.13 -15.73
CA LEU A 9 -3.80 -2.16 -16.59
C LEU A 9 -3.09 -0.80 -16.59
N GLN A 10 -3.85 0.30 -16.68
CA GLN A 10 -3.28 1.64 -16.59
C GLN A 10 -2.54 1.86 -15.26
N SER A 11 -3.11 1.39 -14.13
CA SER A 11 -2.45 1.53 -12.82
C SER A 11 -1.15 0.72 -12.78
N LEU A 12 -1.14 -0.51 -13.31
CA LEU A 12 0.06 -1.34 -13.36
C LEU A 12 1.13 -0.75 -14.29
N ASP A 13 0.73 -0.17 -15.43
CA ASP A 13 1.63 0.51 -16.35
C ASP A 13 2.26 1.75 -15.67
N GLU A 14 1.45 2.58 -15.01
CA GLU A 14 1.94 3.74 -14.26
C GLU A 14 2.87 3.35 -13.10
N MET A 15 2.59 2.23 -12.41
CA MET A 15 3.51 1.68 -11.39
C MET A 15 4.82 1.22 -11.99
N ALA A 16 4.79 0.57 -13.17
CA ALA A 16 6.00 0.13 -13.86
C ALA A 16 6.85 1.33 -14.33
N GLU A 17 6.20 2.42 -14.76
CA GLU A 17 6.87 3.66 -15.21
C GLU A 17 7.45 4.49 -14.06
N LYS A 18 6.74 4.60 -12.91
CA LYS A 18 7.22 5.33 -11.73
C LYS A 18 8.42 4.66 -11.03
N GLY A 19 8.70 3.40 -11.36
CA GLY A 19 9.87 2.67 -10.90
C GLY A 19 9.49 1.25 -10.46
N SER A 20 10.32 0.28 -10.85
CA SER A 20 10.15 -1.14 -10.53
C SER A 20 10.01 -1.44 -9.04
N ASP A 21 10.48 -0.54 -8.18
CA ASP A 21 10.57 -0.77 -6.74
C ASP A 21 9.19 -0.69 -6.06
N LEU A 22 8.29 0.17 -6.53
CA LEU A 22 6.92 0.19 -6.02
C LEU A 22 6.14 -1.02 -6.52
N LEU A 23 6.22 -1.33 -7.82
CA LEU A 23 5.55 -2.50 -8.36
C LEU A 23 6.05 -3.80 -7.72
N GLY A 24 7.35 -3.90 -7.43
CA GLY A 24 7.97 -5.05 -6.77
C GLY A 24 7.68 -5.17 -5.27
N SER A 25 7.24 -4.11 -4.60
CA SER A 25 6.94 -4.10 -3.16
C SER A 25 5.45 -4.32 -2.85
N VAL A 26 4.58 -4.19 -3.86
CA VAL A 26 3.13 -4.32 -3.69
C VAL A 26 2.68 -5.76 -3.89
N TRP A 27 1.91 -6.26 -2.93
CA TRP A 27 1.23 -7.54 -2.96
C TRP A 27 -0.21 -7.34 -3.43
N PHE A 28 -0.58 -7.96 -4.55
CA PHE A 28 -1.92 -7.79 -5.13
C PHE A 28 -2.83 -8.97 -4.76
N GLY A 29 -4.03 -8.67 -4.25
CA GLY A 29 -5.05 -9.68 -3.96
C GLY A 29 -5.90 -10.10 -5.17
N CYS A 30 -5.67 -9.52 -6.35
CA CYS A 30 -6.60 -9.56 -7.48
C CYS A 30 -6.87 -10.97 -8.01
N ASP A 31 -5.88 -11.86 -7.92
CA ASP A 31 -6.01 -13.27 -8.35
C ASP A 31 -7.00 -14.05 -7.47
N MET A 32 -7.29 -13.55 -6.27
CA MET A 32 -8.26 -14.12 -5.33
C MET A 32 -9.56 -13.29 -5.25
N GLY A 33 -9.74 -12.32 -6.15
CA GLY A 33 -10.92 -11.44 -6.19
C GLY A 33 -10.87 -10.25 -5.23
N ASP A 34 -9.76 -10.05 -4.51
CA ASP A 34 -9.53 -8.85 -3.70
C ASP A 34 -8.79 -7.79 -4.53
N HIS A 35 -9.50 -6.77 -5.01
CA HIS A 35 -8.91 -5.69 -5.80
C HIS A 35 -8.18 -4.64 -4.94
N THR A 36 -7.43 -5.11 -3.96
CA THR A 36 -6.60 -4.31 -3.05
C THR A 36 -5.12 -4.65 -3.26
N GLY A 37 -4.29 -3.61 -3.36
CA GLY A 37 -2.83 -3.73 -3.27
C GLY A 37 -2.38 -3.43 -1.85
N TYR A 38 -1.46 -4.23 -1.32
CA TYR A 38 -0.90 -4.08 0.02
C TYR A 38 0.60 -3.82 -0.08
N ALA A 39 1.10 -2.79 0.58
CA ALA A 39 2.52 -2.49 0.65
C ALA A 39 2.89 -1.97 2.04
N LEU A 40 4.14 -2.26 2.44
CA LEU A 40 4.80 -1.59 3.55
C LEU A 40 5.81 -0.63 2.93
N LEU A 41 5.63 0.66 3.19
CA LEU A 41 6.47 1.73 2.65
C LEU A 41 7.08 2.48 3.83
N ASP A 42 8.36 2.83 3.69
CA ASP A 42 9.03 3.73 4.61
C ASP A 42 8.78 5.16 4.12
N ALA A 43 8.14 5.98 4.96
CA ALA A 43 7.80 7.38 4.69
C ALA A 43 7.65 8.15 6.01
N ASP A 44 7.95 9.44 5.99
CA ASP A 44 7.83 10.33 7.14
C ASP A 44 6.36 10.68 7.44
N ASP A 45 5.52 10.77 6.41
CA ASP A 45 4.11 11.09 6.54
C ASP A 45 3.23 10.52 5.40
N GLU A 46 1.90 10.70 5.53
CA GLU A 46 0.93 10.24 4.54
C GLU A 46 1.06 10.94 3.18
N HIS A 47 1.54 12.18 3.14
CA HIS A 47 1.71 12.91 1.88
C HIS A 47 2.82 12.30 1.04
N GLU A 48 3.95 11.97 1.67
CA GLU A 48 5.05 11.29 1.00
C GLU A 48 4.61 9.93 0.42
N VAL A 49 3.83 9.15 1.19
CA VAL A 49 3.26 7.88 0.68
C VAL A 49 2.41 8.12 -0.57
N LYS A 50 1.56 9.16 -0.58
CA LYS A 50 0.71 9.46 -1.74
C LYS A 50 1.50 9.85 -2.97
N ASP A 51 2.60 10.57 -2.83
CA ASP A 51 3.45 10.96 -3.96
C ASP A 51 4.11 9.76 -4.65
N MET A 52 4.38 8.70 -3.88
CA MET A 52 4.88 7.42 -4.42
C MET A 52 3.82 6.70 -5.27
N LEU A 53 2.52 6.86 -4.97
CA LEU A 53 1.46 6.10 -5.63
C LEU A 53 1.12 6.61 -7.06
N PRO A 54 0.62 5.73 -7.95
CA PRO A 54 0.01 6.13 -9.22
C PRO A 54 -1.22 7.02 -9.04
N ASN A 55 -1.52 7.85 -10.04
CA ASN A 55 -2.64 8.81 -9.97
C ASN A 55 -3.99 8.16 -9.68
N PRO A 56 -4.35 7.00 -10.28
CA PRO A 56 -5.59 6.30 -9.95
C PRO A 56 -5.66 5.85 -8.48
N MET A 57 -4.52 5.57 -7.85
CA MET A 57 -4.43 5.00 -6.52
C MET A 57 -4.44 6.06 -5.41
N ILE A 58 -3.92 7.26 -5.66
CA ILE A 58 -3.82 8.36 -4.66
C ILE A 58 -5.17 8.63 -3.96
N ASN A 59 -6.26 8.67 -4.74
CA ASN A 59 -7.59 9.03 -4.23
C ASN A 59 -8.30 7.88 -3.51
N THR A 60 -7.84 6.65 -3.71
CA THR A 60 -8.45 5.44 -3.13
C THR A 60 -7.58 4.77 -2.07
N ALA A 61 -6.34 5.21 -1.94
CA ALA A 61 -5.38 4.66 -1.00
C ALA A 61 -5.81 4.95 0.43
N ARG A 62 -5.66 3.93 1.27
CA ARG A 62 -5.77 4.06 2.72
C ARG A 62 -4.37 3.94 3.30
N VAL A 63 -3.83 5.05 3.81
CA VAL A 63 -2.54 5.08 4.48
C VAL A 63 -2.77 4.95 5.98
N VAL A 64 -2.05 4.01 6.60
CA VAL A 64 -2.14 3.76 8.05
C VAL A 64 -0.72 3.52 8.56
N GLU A 65 -0.37 4.20 9.64
CA GLU A 65 0.89 3.94 10.34
C GLU A 65 0.87 2.53 10.93
N VAL A 66 1.92 1.77 10.65
CA VAL A 66 2.10 0.42 11.18
C VAL A 66 3.45 0.30 11.84
N LYS A 67 3.51 -0.45 12.94
CA LYS A 67 4.76 -0.70 13.67
C LYS A 67 4.85 -2.15 14.12
N ARG A 68 6.08 -2.60 14.33
CA ARG A 68 6.35 -3.88 14.99
C ARG A 68 6.30 -3.67 16.49
N HIS A 69 5.78 -4.65 17.20
CA HIS A 69 5.82 -4.70 18.65
C HIS A 69 6.88 -5.67 19.14
N THR A 70 7.60 -5.29 20.18
CA THR A 70 8.52 -6.14 20.93
C THR A 70 7.76 -6.94 22.00
N PRO A 71 8.27 -8.11 22.42
CA PRO A 71 7.67 -8.87 23.52
C PRO A 71 7.54 -8.05 24.81
N GLU A 72 8.45 -7.14 25.09
CA GLU A 72 8.44 -6.23 26.24
C GLU A 72 7.28 -5.24 26.15
N GLU A 73 7.07 -4.59 24.99
CA GLU A 73 5.93 -3.70 24.78
C GLU A 73 4.60 -4.43 24.96
N VAL A 74 4.48 -5.66 24.44
CA VAL A 74 3.27 -6.48 24.61
C VAL A 74 3.02 -6.78 26.09
N ARG A 75 4.06 -7.14 26.86
CA ARG A 75 3.92 -7.36 28.31
C ARG A 75 3.49 -6.09 29.06
N ALA A 76 3.97 -4.91 28.64
CA ALA A 76 3.57 -3.64 29.22
C ALA A 76 2.10 -3.30 28.92
N MET A 77 1.62 -3.58 27.70
CA MET A 77 0.21 -3.34 27.31
C MET A 77 -0.80 -4.14 28.15
N HIS A 78 -0.44 -5.33 28.64
CA HIS A 78 -1.28 -6.12 29.53
C HIS A 78 -1.36 -5.57 30.97
N GLN A 79 -0.54 -4.59 31.33
CA GLN A 79 -0.48 -4.00 32.68
C GLN A 79 -1.13 -2.60 32.76
N MET A 80 -1.64 -2.09 31.63
CA MET A 80 -2.42 -0.85 31.53
C MET A 80 -3.89 -1.11 31.79
#